data_AF-C6X9Z2-F1
#
_entry.id   AF-C6X9Z2-F1
#
_cell.length_a   1.000
_cell.length_b   1.000
_cell.length_c   1.000
_cell.angle_alpha   90.00
_cell.angle_beta   90.00
_cell.angle_gamma   90.00
#
_symmetry.space_group_name_H-M   'P 1'
#
loop_
_entity.id
_entity.type
_entity.pdbx_description
1 polymer ?
#
loop_
_entity_poly.entity_id
_entity_poly.type
_entity_poly.pdbx_seq_one_letter_code
_entity_poly.pdbx_strand_id
1 'polypeptide(L)'
;MRIEPQSRQAAILHLEDGRQLALRVESHALVFAWAGQVIIRLHFRTLRSANSPEETPLFSLESAEASPEWKAQLAPWLAPALALFSQYHGGRVIIAKSLAIDLDLPA
;
A
#
# COMPACT_ATOMS: atom_id res chain seq x y z
N MET A 1 -10.34 11.48 6.53
CA MET A 1 -8.91 11.09 6.29
C MET A 1 -8.31 11.85 5.11
N ARG A 2 -7.00 12.16 5.09
CA ARG A 2 -6.30 12.83 3.96
C ARG A 2 -4.91 12.24 3.71
N ILE A 3 -4.50 12.12 2.45
CA ILE A 3 -3.11 11.82 2.05
C ILE A 3 -2.41 13.11 1.63
N GLU A 4 -1.22 13.34 2.17
CA GLU A 4 -0.34 14.46 1.83
C GLU A 4 0.98 13.93 1.26
N PRO A 5 1.17 13.99 -0.07
CA PRO A 5 2.40 13.50 -0.67
C PRO A 5 3.61 14.37 -0.33
N GLN A 6 4.73 13.73 -0.01
CA GLN A 6 6.01 14.40 0.26
C GLN A 6 6.99 14.18 -0.89
N SER A 7 6.97 13.00 -1.51
CA SER A 7 7.75 12.64 -2.70
C SER A 7 7.12 11.44 -3.42
N ARG A 8 7.76 10.97 -4.51
CA ARG A 8 7.34 9.73 -5.18
C ARG A 8 7.41 8.48 -4.28
N GLN A 9 8.23 8.52 -3.23
CA GLN A 9 8.47 7.38 -2.33
C GLN A 9 7.92 7.62 -0.92
N ALA A 10 7.31 8.78 -0.64
CA ALA A 10 6.87 9.10 0.71
C ALA A 10 5.61 9.97 0.70
N ALA A 11 4.69 9.68 1.61
CA ALA A 11 3.53 10.49 1.90
C ALA A 11 3.20 10.45 3.40
N ILE A 12 2.39 11.40 3.85
CA ILE A 12 1.82 11.40 5.20
C ILE A 12 0.33 11.11 5.06
N LEU A 13 -0.13 10.09 5.77
CA LEU A 13 -1.55 9.79 5.93
C LEU A 13 -2.04 10.44 7.22
N HIS A 14 -2.96 11.39 7.09
CA HIS A 14 -3.63 12.06 8.19
C HIS A 14 -4.92 11.31 8.53
N LEU A 15 -4.92 10.66 9.70
CA LEU A 15 -6.06 9.92 10.23
C LEU A 15 -7.09 10.87 10.85
N GLU A 16 -8.32 10.38 11.03
CA GLU A 16 -9.45 11.18 11.54
C GLU A 16 -9.34 11.50 13.02
N ASP A 17 -8.64 10.64 13.76
CA ASP A 17 -8.29 10.84 15.17
C ASP A 17 -7.07 11.77 15.36
N GLY A 18 -6.55 12.36 14.29
CA GLY A 18 -5.41 13.27 14.31
C GLY A 18 -4.04 12.60 14.26
N ARG A 19 -3.96 11.26 14.25
CA ARG A 19 -2.69 10.55 14.08
C ARG A 19 -2.14 10.76 12.66
N GLN A 20 -0.82 10.80 12.56
CA GLN A 20 -0.10 10.88 11.29
C GLN A 20 0.73 9.62 11.07
N LEU A 21 0.49 8.95 9.96
CA LEU A 21 1.28 7.80 9.53
C LEU A 21 2.20 8.20 8.38
N ALA A 22 3.48 7.88 8.51
CA ALA A 22 4.39 7.96 7.39
C ALA A 22 4.16 6.76 6.47
N LEU A 23 3.72 7.02 5.24
CA LEU A 23 3.70 6.05 4.16
C LEU A 23 5.03 6.14 3.40
N ARG A 24 5.71 5.01 3.24
CA ARG A 24 6.97 4.90 2.51
C ARG A 24 6.88 3.79 1.47
N VAL A 25 7.44 4.05 0.30
CA VAL A 25 7.62 3.06 -0.76
C VAL A 25 9.05 2.53 -0.68
N GLU A 26 9.17 1.27 -0.28
CA GLU A 26 10.42 0.50 -0.33
C GLU A 26 10.44 -0.37 -1.60
N SER A 27 11.60 -0.95 -1.94
CA SER A 27 11.79 -1.70 -3.19
C SER A 27 10.77 -2.83 -3.42
N HIS A 28 10.25 -3.43 -2.35
CA HIS A 28 9.31 -4.54 -2.39
C HIS A 28 8.15 -4.40 -1.38
N ALA A 29 7.96 -3.21 -0.81
CA ALA A 29 6.92 -3.02 0.19
C ALA A 29 6.40 -1.59 0.28
N LEU A 30 5.12 -1.45 0.64
CA LEU A 30 4.57 -0.21 1.17
C LEU A 30 4.57 -0.29 2.69
N VAL A 31 5.24 0.65 3.33
CA VAL A 31 5.45 0.67 4.77
C VAL A 31 4.67 1.83 5.38
N PHE A 32 3.85 1.53 6.36
CA PHE A 32 3.20 2.51 7.22
C PHE A 32 3.93 2.53 8.55
N ALA A 33 4.40 3.71 8.95
CA ALA A 33 5.10 3.91 10.20
C ALA A 33 4.42 4.99 11.05
N TRP A 34 4.32 4.73 12.35
CA TRP A 34 3.85 5.68 13.35
C TRP A 34 4.95 5.90 14.38
N ALA A 35 5.25 7.16 14.69
CA ALA A 35 6.33 7.52 15.64
C ALA A 35 7.69 6.82 15.36
N GLY A 36 7.99 6.58 14.08
CA GLY A 36 9.22 5.89 13.65
C GLY A 36 9.16 4.35 13.69
N GLN A 37 8.08 3.76 14.18
CA GLN A 37 7.89 2.30 14.22
C GLN A 37 7.03 1.84 13.05
N VAL A 38 7.48 0.77 12.37
CA VAL A 38 6.68 0.12 11.32
C VAL A 38 5.51 -0.60 11.97
N ILE A 39 4.29 -0.23 11.58
CA ILE A 39 3.06 -0.79 12.10
C ILE A 39 2.35 -1.68 11.09
N ILE A 40 2.49 -1.36 9.79
CA ILE A 40 2.04 -2.19 8.67
C ILE A 40 3.13 -2.20 7.60
N ARG A 41 3.37 -3.39 7.04
CA ARG A 41 4.18 -3.60 5.84
C ARG A 41 3.37 -4.43 4.84
N LEU A 42 3.07 -3.84 3.69
CA LEU A 42 2.42 -4.51 2.56
C LEU A 42 3.49 -4.92 1.56
N HIS A 43 3.73 -6.21 1.42
CA HIS A 43 4.70 -6.71 0.46
C HIS A 43 4.08 -6.75 -0.93
N PHE A 44 4.80 -6.23 -1.91
CA PHE A 44 4.45 -6.36 -3.30
C PHE A 44 5.62 -6.89 -4.11
N ARG A 45 5.30 -7.63 -5.17
CA ARG A 45 6.24 -8.00 -6.23
C ARG A 45 5.89 -7.28 -7.50
N THR A 46 6.91 -6.92 -8.26
CA THR A 46 6.73 -6.46 -9.63
C THR A 46 6.65 -7.67 -10.55
N LEU A 47 5.53 -7.80 -11.25
CA LEU A 47 5.30 -8.79 -12.29
C LEU A 47 5.73 -8.19 -13.64
N ARG A 48 6.49 -8.94 -14.42
CA ARG A 48 6.69 -8.63 -15.84
C ARG A 48 5.58 -9.29 -16.62
N SER A 49 4.82 -8.52 -17.39
CA SER A 49 3.87 -9.09 -18.33
C SER A 49 4.65 -9.83 -19.42
N ALA A 50 4.43 -11.15 -19.53
CA ALA A 50 5.08 -11.95 -20.57
C ALA A 50 4.50 -11.70 -21.97
N ASN A 51 3.31 -11.08 -22.06
CA ASN A 51 2.50 -11.04 -23.28
C ASN A 51 1.94 -9.66 -23.66
N SER A 52 2.35 -8.56 -23.00
CA SER A 52 1.88 -7.22 -23.37
C SER A 52 3.05 -6.28 -23.64
N PRO A 53 3.13 -5.63 -24.81
CA PRO A 53 4.07 -4.55 -25.09
C PRO A 53 3.72 -3.25 -24.35
N GLU A 54 2.60 -3.20 -23.60
CA GLU A 54 2.33 -2.09 -22.69
C GLU A 54 3.34 -2.10 -21.53
N GLU A 55 4.25 -1.11 -21.52
CA GLU A 55 5.29 -0.84 -20.52
C GLU A 55 4.75 -0.55 -19.10
N THR A 56 3.48 -0.80 -18.82
CA THR A 56 2.87 -0.48 -17.52
C THR A 56 3.28 -1.55 -16.49
N PRO A 57 4.11 -1.22 -15.48
CA PRO A 57 4.49 -2.20 -14.45
C PRO A 57 3.27 -2.71 -13.70
N LEU A 58 3.25 -4.01 -13.42
CA LEU A 58 2.22 -4.67 -12.63
C LEU A 58 2.77 -4.98 -11.24
N PHE A 59 2.12 -4.49 -10.20
CA PHE A 59 2.50 -4.72 -8.80
C PHE A 59 1.47 -5.62 -8.14
N SER A 60 1.89 -6.81 -7.73
CA SER A 60 1.04 -7.75 -6.99
C SER A 60 1.33 -7.64 -5.51
N LEU A 61 0.37 -7.17 -4.71
CA LEU A 61 0.44 -7.26 -3.26
C LEU A 61 0.18 -8.70 -2.83
N GLU A 62 1.13 -9.31 -2.14
CA GLU A 62 1.11 -10.74 -1.80
C GLU A 62 0.84 -11.01 -0.32
N SER A 63 1.32 -10.15 0.57
CA SER A 63 1.17 -10.33 2.01
C SER A 63 1.15 -9.00 2.76
N ALA A 64 0.63 -9.03 3.98
CA ALA A 64 0.67 -7.92 4.92
C ALA A 64 1.19 -8.40 6.28
N GLU A 65 2.19 -7.69 6.80
CA GLU A 65 2.58 -7.78 8.20
C GLU A 65 1.98 -6.57 8.92
N ALA A 66 1.13 -6.80 9.91
CA ALA A 66 0.54 -5.73 10.70
C ALA A 66 0.31 -6.21 12.13
N SER A 67 0.43 -5.31 13.11
CA SER A 67 -0.08 -5.61 14.45
C SER A 67 -1.61 -5.76 14.40
N PRO A 68 -2.21 -6.66 15.22
CA PRO A 68 -3.64 -6.97 15.13
C PRO A 68 -4.55 -5.74 15.22
N GLU A 69 -4.21 -4.79 16.09
CA GLU A 69 -4.91 -3.53 16.27
C GLU A 69 -4.94 -2.67 14.99
N TRP A 70 -3.83 -2.64 14.26
CA TRP A 70 -3.67 -1.85 13.05
C TRP A 70 -4.18 -2.57 11.81
N LYS A 71 -4.18 -3.92 11.80
CA LYS A 71 -4.72 -4.72 10.71
C LYS A 71 -6.21 -4.44 10.48
N ALA A 72 -7.00 -4.34 11.54
CA ALA A 72 -8.43 -4.00 11.45
C ALA A 72 -8.68 -2.57 10.92
N GLN A 73 -7.72 -1.67 11.12
CA GLN A 73 -7.83 -0.27 10.70
C GLN A 73 -7.23 -0.04 9.30
N LEU A 74 -6.58 -1.04 8.70
CA LEU A 74 -5.81 -0.91 7.45
C LEU A 74 -6.68 -0.80 6.19
N ALA A 75 -7.83 -1.49 6.15
CA ALA A 75 -8.66 -1.59 4.95
C ALA A 75 -9.08 -0.21 4.36
N PRO A 76 -9.54 0.77 5.17
CA PRO A 76 -9.88 2.11 4.67
C PRO A 76 -8.70 2.86 4.03
N TRP A 77 -7.46 2.56 4.43
CA TRP A 77 -6.25 3.26 3.99
C TRP A 77 -5.64 2.63 2.75
N LEU A 78 -5.94 1.35 2.51
CA LEU A 78 -5.30 0.56 1.46
C LEU A 78 -5.60 1.14 0.08
N ALA A 79 -6.88 1.33 -0.26
CA ALA A 79 -7.29 1.83 -1.56
C ALA A 79 -6.62 3.18 -1.94
N PRO A 80 -6.67 4.24 -1.10
CA PRO A 80 -6.04 5.51 -1.45
C PRO A 80 -4.50 5.45 -1.45
N ALA A 81 -3.88 4.63 -0.59
CA ALA A 81 -2.42 4.44 -0.60
C ALA A 81 -1.95 3.72 -1.88
N LEU A 82 -2.68 2.68 -2.32
CA LEU A 82 -2.40 1.96 -3.55
C LEU A 82 -2.67 2.81 -4.79
N ALA A 83 -3.70 3.66 -4.78
CA ALA A 83 -3.96 4.61 -5.84
C ALA A 83 -2.81 5.62 -5.99
N LEU A 84 -2.32 6.16 -4.86
CA LEU A 84 -1.16 7.06 -4.86
C LEU A 84 0.10 6.37 -5.39
N PHE A 85 0.35 5.14 -4.95
CA PHE A 85 1.47 4.34 -5.42
C PHE A 85 1.37 4.08 -6.94
N SER A 86 0.20 3.65 -7.42
CA SER A 86 -0.08 3.48 -8.85
C SER A 86 0.21 4.75 -9.65
N GLN A 87 -0.24 5.91 -9.14
CA GLN A 87 -0.02 7.21 -9.76
C GLN A 87 1.47 7.58 -9.86
N TYR A 88 2.28 7.30 -8.84
CA TYR A 88 3.71 7.66 -8.85
C TYR A 88 4.60 6.70 -9.62
N HIS A 89 4.22 5.42 -9.65
CA HIS A 89 5.01 4.37 -10.30
C HIS A 89 4.48 3.99 -11.68
N GLY A 90 3.39 4.62 -12.14
CA GLY A 90 2.82 4.45 -13.47
C GLY A 90 2.34 3.02 -13.73
N GLY A 91 1.90 2.30 -12.69
CA GLY A 91 1.66 0.87 -12.75
C GLY A 91 0.35 0.42 -12.15
N ARG A 92 -0.16 -0.71 -12.61
CA ARG A 92 -1.38 -1.31 -12.07
C ARG A 92 -1.05 -2.06 -10.80
N VAL A 93 -1.91 -1.92 -9.79
CA VAL A 93 -1.82 -2.67 -8.54
C VAL A 93 -2.90 -3.74 -8.56
N ILE A 94 -2.51 -4.98 -8.26
CA ILE A 94 -3.43 -6.08 -8.01
C ILE A 94 -3.20 -6.58 -6.58
N ILE A 95 -4.29 -6.99 -5.93
CA ILE A 95 -4.26 -7.55 -4.58
C ILE A 95 -4.47 -9.05 -4.72
N ALA A 96 -3.54 -9.86 -4.22
CA ALA A 96 -3.70 -11.30 -4.22
C ALA A 96 -4.98 -11.70 -3.47
N LYS A 97 -5.72 -12.69 -3.99
CA LYS A 97 -7.00 -13.11 -3.41
C LYS A 97 -6.88 -13.53 -1.93
N SER A 98 -5.80 -14.20 -1.56
CA SER A 98 -5.50 -14.56 -0.17
C SER A 98 -5.39 -13.32 0.72
N LEU A 99 -4.69 -12.30 0.24
CA LEU A 99 -4.53 -11.06 0.98
C LEU A 99 -5.85 -10.26 1.06
N ALA A 100 -6.65 -10.27 0.00
CA ALA A 100 -7.98 -9.63 0.03
C ALA A 100 -8.89 -10.25 1.11
N ILE A 101 -8.86 -11.57 1.27
CA ILE A 101 -9.56 -12.28 2.34
C ILE A 101 -8.97 -11.92 3.71
N ASP A 102 -7.64 -11.92 3.84
CA ASP A 102 -6.95 -11.62 5.09
C ASP A 102 -7.19 -10.18 5.58
N LEU A 103 -7.49 -9.27 4.65
CA LEU A 103 -7.74 -7.85 4.92
C LEU A 103 -9.22 -7.48 4.88
N ASP A 104 -10.12 -8.46 4.74
CA ASP A 104 -11.58 -8.26 4.63
C ASP A 104 -11.95 -7.19 3.58
N LEU A 105 -11.29 -7.23 2.42
CA LEU A 105 -11.53 -6.30 1.33
C LEU A 105 -12.68 -6.82 0.46
N PRO A 106 -13.59 -5.94 -0.02
CA PRO A 106 -14.60 -6.34 -0.98
C PRO A 106 -13.95 -6.88 -2.25
N ALA A 107 -14.46 -8.02 -2.72
CA ALA A 107 -13.97 -8.74 -3.91
C ALA A 107 -14.24 -7.99 -5.22
#